data_AF-A0A956R460-F1
#
_entry.id   AF-A0A956R460-F1
#
_cell.length_a   1.000
_cell.length_b   1.000
_cell.length_c   1.000
_cell.angle_alpha   90.00
_cell.angle_beta   90.00
_cell.angle_gamma   90.00
#
_symmetry.space_group_name_H-M   'P 1'
#
loop_
_entity.id
_entity.type
_entity.pdbx_description
1 polymer ?
#
loop_
_entity_poly.entity_id
_entity_poly.type
_entity_poly.pdbx_seq_one_letter_code
_entity_poly.pdbx_strand_id
1 'polypeptide(L)'
;MLRLCLETVTPLAIRAGETGLDPTRSDLCCVRTQHHRHGSTVYIPGSSLKGVLRSTAEAHLRGHDGYWACDPLDLGSKSRDKSRDKGPCKREQDDRAKTYQVNCHACRTFGSVSIRGRCSPRDLFPVPGGTNEALTGEALALPNIA
;
A
#
# COMPACT_ATOMS: atom_id res chain seq x y z
N MET A 1 3.57 -14.82 11.86
CA MET A 1 3.08 -14.33 10.55
C MET A 1 1.59 -14.13 10.67
N LEU A 2 1.08 -12.93 10.38
CA LEU A 2 -0.35 -12.63 10.50
C LEU A 2 -1.04 -12.94 9.16
N ARG A 3 -2.20 -13.61 9.21
CA ARG A 3 -3.04 -13.91 8.05
C ARG A 3 -4.24 -12.98 8.05
N LEU A 4 -4.56 -12.42 6.89
CA LEU A 4 -5.67 -11.48 6.71
C LEU A 4 -6.55 -11.99 5.57
N CYS A 5 -7.86 -11.83 5.73
CA CYS A 5 -8.84 -11.90 4.64
C CYS A 5 -9.54 -10.54 4.60
N LEU A 6 -9.68 -9.96 3.42
CA LEU A 6 -10.38 -8.70 3.23
C LEU A 6 -11.69 -8.97 2.52
N GLU A 7 -12.77 -8.44 3.07
CA GLU A 7 -14.09 -8.42 2.45
C GLU A 7 -14.40 -6.98 2.05
N THR A 8 -14.75 -6.78 0.79
CA THR A 8 -15.12 -5.47 0.26
C THR A 8 -16.61 -5.27 0.42
N VAL A 9 -17.02 -4.41 1.35
CA VAL A 9 -18.44 -4.05 1.56
C VAL A 9 -19.00 -3.24 0.38
N THR A 10 -18.13 -2.52 -0.34
CA THR A 10 -18.45 -1.77 -1.56
C THR A 10 -17.47 -2.13 -2.67
N PRO A 11 -17.81 -1.95 -3.96
CA PRO A 11 -16.89 -2.19 -5.07
C PRO A 11 -15.55 -1.46 -4.86
N LEU A 12 -14.45 -2.19 -5.00
CA LEU A 12 -13.09 -1.67 -4.85
C LEU A 12 -12.35 -1.73 -6.18
N ALA A 13 -11.90 -0.57 -6.66
CA ALA A 13 -11.07 -0.48 -7.86
C ALA A 13 -9.66 0.02 -7.51
N ILE A 14 -8.65 -0.83 -7.73
CA ILE A 14 -7.24 -0.44 -7.68
C ILE A 14 -6.77 -0.33 -9.12
N ARG A 15 -6.57 0.88 -9.61
CA ARG A 15 -6.27 1.15 -11.02
C ARG A 15 -4.89 0.65 -11.42
N ALA A 16 -4.80 0.11 -12.63
CA ALA A 16 -3.52 -0.08 -13.29
C ALA A 16 -2.95 1.28 -13.73
N GLY A 17 -1.63 1.48 -13.60
CA GLY A 17 -0.97 2.72 -14.03
C GLY A 17 -0.84 2.87 -15.54
N GLU A 18 -0.91 1.75 -16.28
CA GLU A 18 -0.85 1.72 -17.73
C GLU A 18 -2.12 1.05 -18.25
N THR A 19 -2.80 1.70 -19.18
CA THR A 19 -3.65 1.01 -20.14
C THR A 19 -2.73 0.10 -20.93
N GLY A 20 -2.96 -1.22 -20.89
CA GLY A 20 -2.15 -2.15 -21.67
C GLY A 20 -2.18 -1.77 -23.16
N LEU A 21 -1.34 -2.41 -23.97
CA LEU A 21 -1.27 -2.21 -25.43
C LEU A 21 -2.58 -2.57 -26.19
N ASP A 22 -3.63 -2.96 -25.46
CA ASP A 22 -4.93 -3.33 -25.96
C ASP A 22 -5.85 -2.09 -25.95
N PRO A 23 -6.06 -1.42 -27.10
CA PRO A 23 -6.85 -0.20 -27.19
C PRO A 23 -8.34 -0.42 -26.93
N THR A 24 -8.79 -1.67 -26.78
CA THR A 24 -10.20 -1.99 -26.47
C THR A 24 -10.50 -1.98 -24.96
N ARG A 25 -9.46 -1.91 -24.12
CA ARG A 25 -9.62 -1.90 -22.66
C ARG A 25 -9.95 -0.51 -22.15
N SER A 26 -10.84 -0.48 -21.14
CA SER A 26 -11.20 0.75 -20.44
C SER A 26 -9.98 1.39 -19.76
N ASP A 27 -9.92 2.72 -19.78
CA ASP A 27 -8.93 3.52 -19.04
C ASP A 27 -9.01 3.33 -17.51
N LEU A 28 -10.10 2.74 -17.00
CA LEU A 28 -10.36 2.52 -15.58
C LEU A 28 -10.14 1.07 -15.13
N CYS A 29 -9.34 0.29 -15.87
CA CYS A 29 -9.11 -1.12 -15.54
C CYS A 29 -8.43 -1.32 -14.17
N CYS A 30 -8.90 -2.33 -13.44
CA CYS A 30 -8.24 -2.82 -12.24
C CYS A 30 -6.87 -3.44 -12.58
N VAL A 31 -5.94 -3.34 -11.63
CA VAL A 31 -4.64 -4.00 -11.71
C VAL A 31 -4.81 -5.52 -11.77
N ARG A 32 -4.10 -6.15 -12.71
CA ARG A 32 -4.12 -7.60 -12.94
C ARG A 32 -2.71 -8.15 -12.97
N THR A 33 -2.58 -9.43 -12.66
CA THR A 33 -1.34 -10.18 -12.74
C THR A 33 -1.59 -11.59 -13.27
N GLN A 34 -0.55 -12.21 -13.82
CA GLN A 34 -0.58 -13.62 -14.18
C GLN A 34 -0.19 -14.45 -12.95
N HIS A 35 -1.16 -15.15 -12.38
CA HIS A 35 -0.96 -16.00 -11.22
C HIS A 35 -1.00 -17.48 -11.62
N HIS A 36 -0.03 -18.26 -11.15
CA HIS A 36 0.10 -19.67 -11.53
C HIS A 36 -1.17 -20.51 -11.29
N ARG A 37 -1.93 -20.22 -10.23
CA ARG A 37 -3.18 -20.96 -9.90
C ARG A 37 -4.46 -20.31 -10.40
N HIS A 38 -4.46 -19.00 -10.66
CA HIS A 38 -5.68 -18.25 -10.97
C HIS A 38 -5.71 -17.72 -12.41
N GLY A 39 -4.64 -17.96 -13.19
CA GLY A 39 -4.46 -17.33 -14.48
C GLY A 39 -4.39 -15.80 -14.36
N SER A 40 -4.95 -15.09 -15.33
CA SER A 40 -5.03 -13.63 -15.32
C SER A 40 -6.09 -13.16 -14.34
N THR A 41 -5.67 -12.66 -13.19
CA THR A 41 -6.58 -12.30 -12.09
C THR A 41 -6.33 -10.88 -11.58
N VAL A 42 -7.37 -10.25 -11.04
CA VAL A 42 -7.27 -9.01 -10.25
C VAL A 42 -6.70 -9.33 -8.87
N TYR A 43 -6.00 -8.37 -8.28
CA TYR A 43 -5.42 -8.55 -6.95
C TYR A 43 -5.29 -7.20 -6.24
N ILE A 44 -5.09 -7.24 -4.92
CA ILE A 44 -4.69 -6.05 -4.15
C ILE A 44 -3.17 -6.12 -3.97
N PRO A 45 -2.40 -5.19 -4.56
CA PRO A 45 -0.95 -5.15 -4.38
C PRO A 45 -0.59 -4.92 -2.92
N GLY A 46 0.37 -5.70 -2.41
CA GLY A 46 0.88 -5.57 -1.05
C GLY A 46 1.50 -4.19 -0.80
N SER A 47 2.07 -3.57 -1.83
CA SER A 47 2.57 -2.19 -1.80
C SER A 47 1.44 -1.17 -1.61
N SER A 48 0.32 -1.31 -2.32
CA SER A 48 -0.87 -0.44 -2.18
C SER A 48 -1.48 -0.57 -0.79
N LEU A 49 -1.69 -1.79 -0.31
CA LEU A 49 -2.19 -2.03 1.05
C LEU A 49 -1.25 -1.44 2.10
N LYS A 50 0.07 -1.63 1.95
CA LYS A 50 1.07 -1.03 2.82
C LYS A 50 1.02 0.49 2.80
N GLY A 51 0.80 1.10 1.65
CA GLY A 51 0.66 2.55 1.49
C GLY A 51 -0.53 3.10 2.28
N VAL A 52 -1.71 2.48 2.15
CA VAL A 52 -2.92 2.88 2.90
C VAL A 52 -2.73 2.73 4.40
N LEU A 53 -2.14 1.61 4.85
CA LEU A 53 -1.84 1.40 6.27
C LEU A 53 -0.84 2.43 6.80
N ARG A 54 0.18 2.76 6.01
CA ARG A 54 1.18 3.77 6.36
C ARG A 54 0.55 5.15 6.49
N SER A 55 -0.17 5.63 5.47
CA SER A 55 -0.75 6.98 5.47
C SER A 55 -1.75 7.16 6.61
N THR A 56 -2.57 6.14 6.88
CA THR A 56 -3.51 6.13 8.01
C THR A 56 -2.77 6.20 9.35
N ALA A 57 -1.72 5.40 9.52
CA ALA A 57 -0.90 5.44 10.73
C ALA A 57 -0.19 6.79 10.90
N GLU A 58 0.34 7.38 9.84
CA GLU A 58 0.98 8.70 9.89
C GLU A 58 -0.02 9.80 10.29
N ALA A 59 -1.25 9.78 9.74
CA ALA A 59 -2.31 10.70 10.13
C ALA A 59 -2.65 10.57 11.62
N HIS A 60 -2.79 9.34 12.12
CA HIS A 60 -3.05 9.08 13.54
C HIS A 60 -1.91 9.56 14.44
N LEU A 61 -0.65 9.28 14.07
CA LEU A 61 0.53 9.70 14.83
C LEU A 61 0.68 11.22 14.92
N ARG A 62 0.27 11.98 13.88
CA ARG A 62 0.27 13.46 13.91
C ARG A 62 -0.82 14.05 14.81
N GLY A 63 -1.91 13.29 15.01
CA GLY A 63 -3.05 13.69 15.84
C GLY A 63 -2.86 13.40 17.33
N HIS A 64 -1.89 12.57 17.73
CA HIS A 64 -1.70 12.14 19.12
C HIS A 64 -0.43 12.76 19.74
N ASP A 65 -0.56 13.35 20.92
CA ASP A 65 0.58 13.95 21.62
C ASP A 65 1.62 12.90 22.04
N GLY A 66 2.90 13.27 22.00
CA GLY A 66 4.02 12.37 22.31
C GLY A 66 4.43 11.43 21.17
N TYR A 67 3.68 11.40 20.06
CA TYR A 67 4.07 10.69 18.84
C TYR A 67 4.37 11.68 17.72
N TRP A 68 5.09 11.19 16.72
CA TRP A 68 5.35 11.95 15.50
C TRP A 68 5.53 11.02 14.30
N ALA A 69 5.15 11.54 13.13
CA ALA A 69 5.43 10.97 11.83
C ALA A 69 6.13 12.05 10.98
N CYS A 70 7.09 11.63 10.16
CA CYS A 70 7.67 12.54 9.17
C CYS A 70 6.80 12.58 7.93
N ASP A 71 6.91 13.65 7.15
CA ASP A 71 6.49 13.61 5.76
C ASP A 71 7.65 13.04 4.91
N PRO A 72 7.52 11.82 4.35
CA PRO A 72 8.55 11.25 3.48
C PRO A 72 8.62 11.93 2.10
N LEU A 73 7.61 12.72 1.72
CA LEU A 73 7.53 13.41 0.43
C LEU A 73 7.97 14.88 0.51
N ASP A 74 8.19 15.42 1.71
CA ASP A 74 8.68 16.78 1.89
C ASP A 74 10.17 16.88 1.52
N LEU A 75 10.44 17.17 0.25
CA LEU A 75 11.77 17.41 -0.30
C LEU A 75 12.28 18.85 -0.05
N GLY A 76 11.68 19.59 0.90
CA GLY A 76 12.08 20.94 1.26
C GLY A 76 11.19 22.03 0.68
N SER A 77 9.90 21.74 0.47
CA SER A 77 8.96 22.76 -0.01
C SER A 77 8.61 23.72 1.13
N LYS A 78 8.63 25.03 0.85
CA LYS A 78 8.25 26.07 1.82
C LYS A 78 6.72 26.17 1.92
N SER A 79 6.02 25.19 2.47
CA SER A 79 4.57 25.33 2.76
C SER A 79 4.13 24.90 4.15
N ARG A 80 3.50 25.88 4.81
CA ARG A 80 2.46 25.94 5.86
C ARG A 80 2.42 24.81 6.89
N ASP A 81 2.75 25.20 8.12
CA ASP A 81 2.66 24.50 9.41
C ASP A 81 3.77 23.47 9.73
N LYS A 82 4.95 24.00 10.08
CA LYS A 82 6.14 23.24 10.49
C LYS A 82 6.08 22.69 11.92
N SER A 83 4.97 22.87 12.65
CA SER A 83 4.94 22.56 14.08
C SER A 83 4.94 21.04 14.34
N ARG A 84 4.40 20.24 13.41
CA ARG A 84 4.27 18.78 13.56
C ARG A 84 4.84 17.95 12.41
N ASP A 85 4.99 18.53 11.22
CA ASP A 85 5.63 17.85 10.09
C ASP A 85 7.14 18.11 10.08
N LYS A 86 7.89 17.07 10.46
CA LYS A 86 9.33 17.00 10.23
C LYS A 86 9.56 16.41 8.85
N GLY A 87 10.54 16.93 8.12
CA GLY A 87 10.98 16.37 6.85
C GLY A 87 11.47 14.91 6.96
N PRO A 88 11.87 14.29 5.83
CA PRO A 88 12.13 12.86 5.76
C PRO A 88 13.20 12.41 6.76
N CYS A 89 12.95 11.27 7.41
CA CYS A 89 13.88 10.69 8.37
C CYS A 89 15.19 10.29 7.67
N LYS A 90 16.31 10.79 8.21
CA LYS A 90 17.64 10.55 7.67
C LYS A 90 18.29 9.32 8.30
N ARG A 91 19.34 8.84 7.65
CA ARG A 91 20.23 7.82 8.17
C ARG A 91 21.33 8.50 8.96
N GLU A 92 21.54 8.08 10.20
CA GLU A 92 22.73 8.48 10.96
C GLU A 92 23.93 7.69 10.43
N GLN A 93 25.06 8.37 10.25
CA GLN A 93 26.28 7.69 9.79
C GLN A 93 26.79 6.77 10.91
N ASP A 94 27.15 5.54 10.53
CA ASP A 94 27.81 4.50 11.32
C ASP A 94 27.07 3.85 12.49
N ASP A 95 25.87 4.31 12.88
CA ASP A 95 25.10 3.68 13.95
C ASP A 95 23.65 3.32 13.55
N ARG A 96 23.42 2.01 13.34
CA ARG A 96 22.09 1.46 13.02
C ARG A 96 21.10 1.58 14.17
N ALA A 97 21.57 1.45 15.41
CA ALA A 97 20.72 1.54 16.59
C ALA A 97 20.25 2.98 16.80
N LYS A 98 21.15 3.96 16.68
CA LYS A 98 20.79 5.39 16.69
C LYS A 98 19.89 5.75 15.52
N THR A 99 20.21 5.30 14.30
CA THR A 99 19.33 5.50 13.13
C THR A 99 17.91 5.03 13.44
N TYR A 100 17.76 3.83 14.01
CA TYR A 100 16.45 3.32 14.39
C TYR A 100 15.77 4.18 15.46
N GLN A 101 16.49 4.63 16.49
CA GLN A 101 15.97 5.46 17.59
C GLN A 101 15.58 6.88 17.19
N VAL A 102 16.15 7.44 16.11
CA VAL A 102 15.80 8.80 15.65
C VAL A 102 14.76 8.80 14.54
N ASN A 103 14.50 7.68 13.88
CA ASN A 103 13.45 7.57 12.86
C ASN A 103 12.06 7.61 13.51
N CYS A 104 11.06 8.16 12.81
CA CYS A 104 9.68 8.23 13.30
C CYS A 104 9.03 6.85 13.44
N HIS A 105 7.93 6.76 14.19
CA HIS A 105 7.23 5.50 14.43
C HIS A 105 6.74 4.86 13.12
N ALA A 106 6.27 5.66 12.17
CA ALA A 106 5.85 5.17 10.85
C ALA A 106 7.03 4.57 10.07
N CYS A 107 8.19 5.23 10.02
CA CYS A 107 9.37 4.72 9.32
C CYS A 107 9.92 3.44 9.96
N ARG A 108 9.85 3.28 11.28
CA ARG A 108 10.26 2.02 11.96
C ARG A 108 9.37 0.83 11.60
N THR A 109 8.09 1.10 11.33
CA THR A 109 7.09 0.06 11.01
C THR A 109 7.04 -0.21 9.51
N PHE A 110 6.88 0.82 8.69
CA PHE A 110 6.66 0.71 7.24
C PHE A 110 7.95 0.87 6.42
N GLY A 111 9.02 1.40 7.00
CA GLY A 111 10.31 1.62 6.35
C GLY A 111 10.48 3.02 5.79
N SER A 112 11.70 3.33 5.37
CA SER A 112 12.08 4.55 4.65
C SER A 112 13.29 4.24 3.77
N VAL A 113 13.78 5.22 3.02
CA VAL A 113 15.08 5.10 2.33
C VAL A 113 16.25 4.87 3.30
N SER A 114 16.08 5.25 4.57
CA SER A 114 17.10 5.16 5.62
C SER A 114 17.07 3.82 6.38
N ILE A 115 15.89 3.20 6.55
CA ILE A 115 15.71 1.96 7.31
C ILE A 115 14.69 1.00 6.68
N ARG A 116 14.94 -0.31 6.83
CA ARG A 116 13.97 -1.36 6.43
C ARG A 116 12.81 -1.41 7.42
N GLY A 117 11.59 -1.39 6.89
CA GLY A 117 10.36 -1.57 7.68
C GLY A 117 10.14 -3.02 8.11
N ARG A 118 9.31 -3.20 9.15
CA ARG A 118 8.89 -4.52 9.67
C ARG A 118 7.55 -4.99 9.13
N CYS A 119 6.77 -4.10 8.53
CA CYS A 119 5.51 -4.42 7.86
C CYS A 119 5.77 -4.70 6.36
N SER A 120 5.46 -5.93 5.95
CA SER A 120 5.57 -6.40 4.56
C SER A 120 4.33 -7.22 4.17
N PRO A 121 3.19 -6.56 3.89
CA PRO A 121 2.03 -7.23 3.34
C PRO A 121 2.41 -7.89 2.01
N ARG A 122 1.91 -9.11 1.78
CA ARG A 122 2.00 -9.76 0.47
C ARG A 122 0.83 -9.31 -0.40
N ASP A 123 0.87 -9.64 -1.68
CA ASP A 123 -0.25 -9.46 -2.58
C ASP A 123 -1.44 -10.32 -2.12
N LEU A 124 -2.63 -9.73 -2.11
CA LEU A 124 -3.87 -10.42 -1.74
C LEU A 124 -4.59 -10.83 -3.01
N PHE A 125 -4.87 -12.12 -3.11
CA PHE A 125 -5.60 -12.72 -4.22
C PHE A 125 -7.03 -13.05 -3.80
N PRO A 126 -7.98 -13.06 -4.74
CA PRO A 126 -9.34 -13.52 -4.48
C PRO A 126 -9.35 -14.93 -3.89
N VAL A 127 -10.13 -15.12 -2.83
CA VAL A 127 -10.40 -16.44 -2.25
C VAL A 127 -11.53 -17.14 -3.02
N PRO A 128 -11.63 -18.48 -3.00
CA PRO A 128 -12.75 -19.20 -3.60
C PRO A 128 -14.10 -18.67 -3.08
N GLY A 129 -15.01 -18.34 -3.99
CA GLY A 129 -16.30 -17.68 -3.68
C GLY A 129 -16.29 -16.15 -3.72
N GLY A 130 -15.12 -15.51 -3.88
CA GLY A 130 -15.03 -14.08 -4.14
C GLY A 130 -15.47 -13.73 -5.57
N THR A 131 -16.40 -12.78 -5.71
CA THR A 131 -16.86 -12.28 -7.00
C THR A 131 -15.94 -11.19 -7.53
N ASN A 132 -15.43 -11.35 -8.76
CA ASN A 132 -14.76 -10.28 -9.48
C ASN A 132 -15.70 -9.82 -10.60
N GLU A 133 -16.40 -8.72 -10.37
CA GLU A 133 -17.12 -8.05 -11.45
C GLU A 133 -16.11 -7.16 -12.18
N ALA A 134 -15.80 -7.51 -13.43
CA ALA A 134 -15.08 -6.58 -14.28
C ALA A 134 -16.02 -5.40 -14.55
N LEU A 135 -15.51 -4.16 -14.46
CA LEU A 135 -16.22 -2.94 -14.89
C LEU A 135 -16.63 -2.94 -16.38
N THR A 136 -16.43 -4.06 -17.08
CA THR A 136 -16.94 -4.38 -18.41
C THR A 136 -18.14 -5.34 -18.33
N GLY A 137 -19.20 -5.02 -17.57
CA GLY A 137 -20.52 -5.69 -17.69
C GLY A 137 -20.59 -7.24 -17.62
N GLU A 138 -19.50 -7.94 -17.29
CA GLU A 138 -19.42 -9.40 -17.30
C GLU A 138 -18.72 -9.87 -16.03
N ALA A 139 -19.47 -10.66 -15.24
CA ALA A 139 -18.97 -11.36 -14.08
C ALA A 139 -18.10 -12.54 -14.53
N LEU A 140 -16.80 -12.49 -14.25
CA LEU A 140 -15.92 -13.64 -14.44
C LEU A 140 -16.01 -14.50 -13.18
N ALA A 141 -16.86 -15.54 -13.24
CA ALA A 141 -16.88 -16.59 -12.24
C ALA A 141 -15.50 -17.29 -12.22
N LEU A 142 -14.88 -17.36 -11.04
CA LEU A 142 -13.73 -18.22 -10.85
C LEU A 142 -14.20 -19.68 -11.00
N PRO A 143 -13.55 -20.51 -11.82
CA PRO A 143 -13.90 -21.92 -11.91
C PRO A 143 -13.71 -22.57 -10.54
N ASN A 144 -14.72 -23.36 -10.12
CA ASN A 144 -14.65 -24.21 -8.94
C ASN A 144 -13.49 -25.20 -9.14
N ILE A 145 -12.43 -25.06 -8.35
CA ILE A 145 -11.38 -26.07 -8.27
C ILE A 145 -11.69 -26.90 -7.02
N ALA A 146 -12.21 -28.10 -7.25
CA ALA A 146 -12.30 -29.17 -6.27
C ALA A 146 -10.90 -29.71 -5.91
#